data_AF-A0A7W4KEN7-F1
#
_entry.id   AF-A0A7W4KEN7-F1
#
_cell.length_a   1.000
_cell.length_b   1.000
_cell.length_c   1.000
_cell.angle_alpha   90.00
_cell.angle_beta   90.00
_cell.angle_gamma   90.00
#
_symmetry.space_group_name_H-M   'P 1'
#
loop_
_entity.id
_entity.type
_entity.pdbx_description
1 polymer ?
#
loop_
_entity_poly.entity_id
_entity_poly.type
_entity_poly.pdbx_seq_one_letter_code
_entity_poly.pdbx_strand_id
1 'polypeptide(L)'
;MSARPAVCRKTPVAPPPVDGAYALDRQTFYTRDLRDIALAIGRDMNLMQDAPEGTVSEWHGALLWLAAYAERIAEVAERDAEALRKGGAA
;
A
#
# COMPACT_ATOMS: atom_id res chain seq x y z
N MET A 1 -15.30 -32.85 7.59
CA MET A 1 -14.20 -31.97 8.06
C MET A 1 -13.66 -31.22 6.85
N SER A 2 -14.02 -29.95 6.67
CA SER A 2 -13.64 -29.16 5.49
C SER A 2 -12.38 -28.36 5.79
N ALA A 3 -11.29 -28.67 5.09
CA ALA A 3 -10.03 -27.95 5.22
C ALA A 3 -10.17 -26.58 4.53
N ARG A 4 -10.04 -25.49 5.29
CA ARG A 4 -9.95 -24.13 4.74
C ARG A 4 -8.66 -24.03 3.91
N PRO A 5 -8.69 -23.46 2.69
CA PRO A 5 -7.48 -23.26 1.92
C PRO A 5 -6.58 -22.29 2.66
N ALA A 6 -5.31 -22.67 2.83
CA ALA A 6 -4.28 -21.82 3.40
C ALA A 6 -4.16 -20.58 2.52
N VAL A 7 -4.64 -19.44 3.03
CA VAL A 7 -4.31 -18.12 2.49
C VAL A 7 -2.80 -18.05 2.49
N CYS A 8 -2.19 -18.06 1.30
CA CYS A 8 -0.77 -17.92 1.11
C CYS A 8 -0.38 -16.53 1.63
N ARG A 9 -0.07 -16.45 2.93
CA ARG A 9 0.46 -15.25 3.56
C ARG A 9 1.82 -15.02 2.90
N LYS A 10 1.88 -14.16 1.89
CA LYS A 10 3.14 -13.57 1.42
C LYS A 10 3.91 -13.18 2.68
N THR A 11 5.12 -13.71 2.85
CA THR A 11 6.01 -13.31 3.94
C THR A 11 6.12 -11.79 3.88
N PRO A 12 5.85 -11.06 4.98
CA PRO A 12 5.97 -9.60 4.98
C PRO A 12 7.40 -9.26 4.59
N VAL A 13 7.58 -8.63 3.42
CA VAL A 13 8.90 -8.16 3.01
C VAL A 13 9.20 -6.94 3.89
N ALA A 14 10.30 -7.02 4.65
CA ALA A 14 10.71 -5.92 5.51
C ALA A 14 11.02 -4.68 4.66
N PRO A 15 10.62 -3.48 5.09
CA PRO A 15 10.93 -2.26 4.36
C PRO A 15 12.45 -2.01 4.34
N PRO A 16 12.97 -1.34 3.29
CA PRO A 16 14.38 -0.95 3.22
C PRO A 16 14.83 -0.03 4.39
N PRO A 17 16.14 -0.03 4.75
CA PRO A 17 16.71 0.80 5.82
C PRO A 17 16.69 2.31 5.53
N VAL A 18 17.02 3.14 6.54
CA VAL A 18 16.60 4.55 6.62
C VAL A 18 17.46 5.60 5.87
N ASP A 19 18.61 5.24 5.28
CA ASP A 19 19.55 6.24 4.74
C ASP A 19 19.21 6.75 3.32
N GLY A 20 19.64 7.96 2.97
CA GLY A 20 19.13 8.79 1.86
C GLY A 20 19.16 8.23 0.43
N ALA A 21 20.00 7.23 0.12
CA ALA A 21 19.95 6.52 -1.17
C ALA A 21 18.76 5.54 -1.26
N TYR A 22 18.17 5.15 -0.12
CA TYR A 22 17.08 4.20 0.01
C TYR A 22 15.69 4.87 0.10
N ALA A 23 15.59 6.19 -0.13
CA ALA A 23 14.32 6.91 -0.09
C ALA A 23 13.42 6.56 -1.29
N LEU A 24 14.00 6.56 -2.50
CA LEU A 24 13.29 6.21 -3.75
C LEU A 24 12.90 4.72 -3.80
N ASP A 25 13.78 3.83 -3.31
CA ASP A 25 13.50 2.40 -3.20
C ASP A 25 12.36 2.12 -2.21
N ARG A 26 12.28 2.89 -1.12
CA ARG A 26 11.15 2.81 -0.18
C ARG A 26 9.86 3.31 -0.79
N GLN A 27 9.87 4.46 -1.44
CA GLN A 27 8.67 4.96 -2.14
C GLN A 27 8.18 3.95 -3.18
N THR A 28 9.11 3.35 -3.94
CA THR A 28 8.80 2.31 -4.92
C THR A 28 8.22 1.06 -4.25
N PHE A 29 8.81 0.61 -3.14
CA PHE A 29 8.31 -0.54 -2.37
C PHE A 29 6.89 -0.30 -1.86
N TYR A 30 6.66 0.82 -1.16
CA TYR A 30 5.35 1.12 -0.56
C TYR A 30 4.27 1.38 -1.61
N THR A 31 4.62 1.97 -2.76
CA THR A 31 3.68 2.16 -3.87
C THR A 31 3.28 0.82 -4.49
N ARG A 32 4.22 -0.13 -4.62
CA ARG A 32 3.92 -1.50 -5.10
C ARG A 32 3.06 -2.28 -4.12
N ASP A 33 3.33 -2.15 -2.82
CA ASP A 33 2.52 -2.79 -1.78
C ASP A 33 1.08 -2.26 -1.78
N LEU A 34 0.91 -0.93 -1.88
CA LEU A 34 -0.39 -0.29 -2.01
C LEU A 34 -1.17 -0.78 -3.25
N ARG A 35 -0.48 -0.92 -4.40
CA ARG A 35 -1.07 -1.49 -5.62
C ARG A 35 -1.53 -2.93 -5.41
N ASP A 36 -0.70 -3.78 -4.80
CA ASP A 36 -1.03 -5.19 -4.59
C ASP A 36 -2.25 -5.36 -3.68
N ILE A 37 -2.36 -4.55 -2.62
CA ILE A 37 -3.52 -4.55 -1.71
C ILE A 37 -4.78 -4.05 -2.44
N ALA A 38 -4.69 -2.96 -3.20
CA ALA A 38 -5.82 -2.44 -3.97
C ALA A 38 -6.35 -3.46 -5.00
N LEU A 39 -5.45 -4.18 -5.68
CA LEU A 39 -5.82 -5.26 -6.60
C LEU A 39 -6.49 -6.43 -5.89
N ALA A 40 -6.04 -6.80 -4.69
CA ALA A 40 -6.68 -7.85 -3.89
C ALA A 40 -8.11 -7.46 -3.50
N ILE A 41 -8.32 -6.24 -2.99
CA ILE A 41 -9.66 -5.74 -2.64
C ILE A 41 -10.57 -5.69 -3.87
N GLY A 42 -10.08 -5.13 -4.98
CA GLY A 42 -10.86 -5.07 -6.23
C GLY A 42 -11.25 -6.45 -6.76
N ARG A 43 -10.37 -7.45 -6.60
CA ARG A 43 -10.68 -8.84 -6.94
C ARG A 43 -11.75 -9.41 -6.02
N ASP A 44 -11.66 -9.18 -4.71
CA ASP A 44 -12.64 -9.66 -3.74
C ASP A 44 -14.03 -9.05 -4.00
N MET A 45 -14.08 -7.74 -4.32
CA MET A 45 -15.30 -7.04 -4.73
C MET A 45 -15.92 -7.65 -6.00
N ASN A 46 -15.09 -7.94 -7.01
CA ASN A 46 -15.57 -8.50 -8.27
C ASN A 46 -16.08 -9.96 -8.12
N LEU A 47 -15.55 -10.73 -7.17
CA LEU A 47 -15.97 -12.10 -6.91
C LEU A 47 -17.26 -12.19 -6.08
N MET A 48 -17.69 -11.10 -5.43
CA MET A 48 -18.86 -11.05 -4.56
C MET A 48 -19.87 -10.01 -5.05
N GLN A 49 -20.77 -10.41 -5.95
CA GLN A 49 -21.82 -9.54 -6.49
C GLN A 49 -22.87 -9.12 -5.45
N ASP A 50 -23.24 -10.01 -4.52
CA ASP A 50 -24.18 -9.74 -3.42
C ASP A 50 -23.44 -9.77 -2.07
N ALA A 51 -22.49 -8.85 -1.90
CA ALA A 51 -21.70 -8.78 -0.68
C ALA A 51 -22.56 -8.34 0.52
N PRO A 52 -22.45 -9.01 1.69
CA PRO A 52 -23.09 -8.56 2.91
C PRO A 52 -22.62 -7.15 3.32
N GLU A 53 -23.47 -6.38 3.99
CA GLU A 53 -23.17 -5.00 4.42
C GLU A 53 -21.89 -4.89 5.26
N GLY A 54 -21.61 -5.89 6.12
CA GLY A 54 -20.37 -5.95 6.89
C GLY A 54 -19.12 -6.07 6.00
N THR A 55 -19.18 -6.87 4.95
CA THR A 55 -18.10 -7.04 3.97
C THR A 55 -17.89 -5.76 3.14
N VAL A 56 -18.98 -5.11 2.73
CA VAL A 56 -18.90 -3.80 2.05
C VAL A 56 -18.27 -2.75 2.96
N SER A 57 -18.62 -2.75 4.26
CA SER A 57 -18.04 -1.86 5.26
C SER A 57 -16.55 -2.09 5.47
N GLU A 58 -16.10 -3.36 5.47
CA GLU A 58 -14.68 -3.72 5.53
C GLU A 58 -13.91 -3.22 4.30
N TRP A 59 -14.45 -3.39 3.10
CA TRP A 59 -13.84 -2.85 1.88
C TRP A 59 -13.75 -1.33 1.90
N HIS A 60 -14.80 -0.65 2.37
CA HIS A 60 -14.79 0.81 2.52
C HIS A 60 -13.69 1.24 3.49
N GLY A 61 -13.57 0.59 4.65
CA GLY A 61 -12.51 0.86 5.62
C GLY A 61 -11.11 0.64 5.02
N ALA A 62 -10.91 -0.44 4.27
CA ALA A 62 -9.66 -0.73 3.61
C ALA A 62 -9.31 0.32 2.52
N LEU A 63 -10.30 0.80 1.76
CA LEU A 63 -10.13 1.87 0.78
C LEU A 63 -9.73 3.21 1.43
N LEU A 64 -10.35 3.57 2.56
CA LEU A 64 -9.97 4.77 3.33
C LEU A 64 -8.54 4.64 3.88
N TRP A 65 -8.18 3.48 4.40
CA TRP A 65 -6.82 3.22 4.87
C TRP A 65 -5.79 3.32 3.73
N LEU A 66 -6.10 2.76 2.55
CA LEU A 66 -5.24 2.88 1.37
C LEU A 66 -5.06 4.35 0.95
N ALA A 67 -6.14 5.15 0.93
CA ALA A 67 -6.06 6.56 0.59
C ALA A 67 -5.13 7.33 1.54
N ALA A 68 -5.29 7.15 2.85
CA ALA A 68 -4.42 7.77 3.85
C ALA A 68 -2.96 7.30 3.73
N TYR A 69 -2.73 6.04 3.39
CA TYR A 69 -1.39 5.51 3.19
C TYR A 69 -0.72 6.09 1.94
N ALA A 70 -1.46 6.21 0.83
CA ALA A 70 -0.98 6.86 -0.39
C ALA A 70 -0.61 8.33 -0.16
N GLU A 71 -1.43 9.07 0.60
CA GLU A 71 -1.14 10.46 0.98
C GLU A 71 0.19 10.57 1.73
N ARG A 72 0.44 9.67 2.70
CA ARG A 72 1.71 9.64 3.43
C ARG A 72 2.92 9.35 2.53
N ILE A 73 2.78 8.47 1.53
CA ILE A 73 3.85 8.24 0.54
C ILE A 73 4.10 9.51 -0.27
N ALA A 74 3.04 10.21 -0.69
CA ALA A 74 3.14 11.46 -1.44
C ALA A 74 3.83 12.56 -0.62
N GLU A 75 3.47 12.75 0.65
CA GLU A 75 4.12 13.73 1.53
C GLU A 75 5.63 13.49 1.67
N VAL A 76 6.03 12.21 1.79
CA VAL A 76 7.46 11.85 1.86
C VAL A 76 8.14 12.14 0.53
N ALA A 77 7.51 11.81 -0.60
CA ALA A 77 8.02 12.11 -1.93
C ALA A 77 8.17 13.61 -2.19
N GLU A 78 7.23 14.43 -1.74
CA GLU A 78 7.33 15.89 -1.83
C GLU A 78 8.48 16.44 -0.98
N ARG A 79 8.66 15.94 0.24
CA ARG A 79 9.80 16.33 1.10
C ARG A 79 11.13 15.94 0.49
N ASP A 80 11.24 14.74 -0.06
CA ASP A 80 12.45 14.27 -0.72
C ASP A 80 12.77 15.11 -1.97
N ALA A 81 11.75 15.42 -2.79
CA ALA A 81 11.89 16.30 -3.95
C ALA A 81 12.33 17.71 -3.54
N GLU A 82 11.78 18.26 -2.47
CA GLU A 82 12.14 19.58 -1.94
C GLU A 82 13.57 19.60 -1.36
N ALA A 83 13.99 18.54 -0.68
CA ALA A 83 15.36 18.39 -0.20
C ALA A 83 16.37 18.34 -1.36
N LEU A 84 16.04 17.64 -2.46
CA LEU A 84 16.87 17.62 -3.67
C LEU A 84 16.95 19.00 -4.34
N ARG A 85 15.85 19.76 -4.40
CA ARG A 85 15.87 21.14 -4.95
C ARG A 85 16.76 22.07 -4.13
N LYS A 86 16.73 21.96 -2.79
CA LYS A 86 17.56 22.79 -1.89
C LYS A 86 19.03 22.35 -1.86
N GLY A 87 19.30 21.06 -1.99
CA GLY A 87 20.66 20.49 -1.98
C GLY A 87 21.38 20.54 -3.33
N GLY A 88 20.65 20.59 -4.44
CA GLY A 88 21.21 20.66 -5.81
C GLY A 88 21.51 22.08 -6.32
N ALA A 89 21.33 23.12 -5.49
CA ALA A 89 21.63 24.51 -5.82
C ALA A 89 23.04 24.96 -5.38
N ALA A 90 23.98 24.03 -5.26
CA ALA A 90 25.39 24.27 -4.89
C ALA A 90 26.32 23.95 -6.06
#